data_AF-A0A2A5SVK7-F1
#
_entry.id   AF-A0A2A5SVK7-F1
#
_cell.length_a   1.000
_cell.length_b   1.000
_cell.length_c   1.000
_cell.angle_alpha   90.00
_cell.angle_beta   90.00
_cell.angle_gamma   90.00
#
_symmetry.space_group_name_H-M   'P 1'
#
loop_
_entity.id
_entity.type
_entity.pdbx_description
1 polymer ?
#
loop_
_entity_poly.entity_id
_entity_poly.type
_entity_poly.pdbx_seq_one_letter_code
_entity_poly.pdbx_strand_id
1 'polypeptide(L)' 'MKEFPTENLTKGMRVVAPTNAPTVRSLDFAYHQKNPKNTFGIIDGFLVSNNIKDLKIQTIDNQFKSSDHQPVLMDFSLEK' A
#
# COMPACT_ATOMS: atom_id res chain seq x y z
N MET A 1 9.86 -9.67 -6.66
CA MET A 1 9.94 -8.33 -6.04
C MET A 1 11.00 -8.37 -4.97
N LYS A 2 11.82 -7.32 -4.83
CA LYS A 2 12.77 -7.20 -3.72
C LYS A 2 12.00 -6.78 -2.48
N GLU A 3 12.31 -7.37 -1.33
CA GLU A 3 11.74 -6.92 -0.06
C GLU A 3 12.16 -5.48 0.26
N PHE A 4 11.28 -4.74 0.92
CA PHE A 4 11.60 -3.41 1.41
C PHE A 4 12.62 -3.53 2.56
N PRO A 5 13.76 -2.81 2.54
CA PRO A 5 14.85 -2.98 3.50
C PRO A 5 14.52 -2.31 4.84
N THR A 6 13.64 -2.92 5.63
CA THR A 6 13.18 -2.41 6.93
C THR A 6 14.32 -2.22 7.93
N GLU A 7 15.39 -2.98 7.80
CA GLU A 7 16.60 -2.91 8.62
C GLU A 7 17.37 -1.59 8.48
N ASN A 8 17.19 -0.88 7.37
CA ASN A 8 17.85 0.40 7.11
C ASN A 8 17.05 1.60 7.63
N LEU A 9 15.90 1.37 8.26
CA LEU A 9 15.06 2.45 8.79
C LEU A 9 15.70 3.09 10.01
N THR A 10 15.56 4.42 10.11
CA THR A 10 15.92 5.16 11.32
C THR A 10 15.15 4.60 12.52
N LYS A 11 15.82 4.49 13.67
CA LYS A 11 15.21 4.00 14.92
C LYS A 11 13.90 4.73 15.20
N GLY A 12 12.84 3.96 15.46
CA GLY A 12 11.51 4.49 15.78
C GLY A 12 10.63 4.79 14.56
N MET A 13 11.10 4.47 13.36
CA MET A 13 10.29 4.40 12.14
C MET A 13 9.86 2.96 11.86
N ARG A 14 8.68 2.79 11.26
CA ARG A 14 8.19 1.51 10.74
C ARG A 14 7.47 1.70 9.42
N VAL A 15 7.47 0.67 8.58
CA VAL A 15 6.68 0.61 7.34
C VAL A 15 5.29 0.09 7.66
N VAL A 16 4.27 0.71 7.08
CA VAL A 16 2.88 0.25 7.15
C VAL A 16 2.29 0.23 5.75
N ALA A 17 1.69 -0.89 5.37
CA ALA A 17 1.08 -1.10 4.06
C ALA A 17 -0.29 -1.78 4.24
N PRO A 18 -1.27 -1.51 3.37
CA PRO A 18 -2.56 -2.18 3.40
C PRO A 18 -2.43 -3.65 3.01
N THR A 19 -3.35 -4.49 3.47
CA THR A 19 -3.41 -5.92 3.11
C THR A 19 -4.74 -6.32 2.47
N ASN A 20 -5.70 -5.40 2.39
CA ASN A 20 -7.07 -5.68 1.95
C ASN A 20 -7.21 -5.80 0.43
N ALA A 21 -6.42 -5.05 -0.35
CA ALA A 21 -6.45 -5.09 -1.81
C ALA A 21 -5.13 -4.58 -2.42
N PRO A 22 -4.80 -4.94 -3.67
CA PRO A 22 -3.60 -4.48 -4.35
C PRO A 22 -3.58 -2.97 -4.55
N THR A 23 -2.41 -2.36 -4.39
CA THR A 23 -2.21 -0.91 -4.63
C THR A 23 -1.76 -0.62 -6.05
N VAL A 24 -1.24 -1.60 -6.78
CA VAL A 24 -0.75 -1.44 -8.17
C VAL A 24 -1.13 -2.64 -9.04
N ARG A 25 -1.21 -2.42 -10.36
CA ARG A 25 -1.31 -3.46 -11.39
C ARG A 25 -0.23 -3.34 -12.47
N SER A 26 0.06 -4.43 -13.17
CA SER A 26 0.87 -4.39 -14.40
C SER A 26 0.14 -3.68 -15.54
N LEU A 27 0.90 -3.06 -16.44
CA LEU A 27 0.41 -2.27 -17.57
C LEU A 27 0.48 -2.99 -18.92
N ASP A 28 1.06 -4.19 -18.98
CA ASP A 28 1.24 -4.96 -20.23
C ASP A 28 -0.10 -5.33 -20.90
N PHE A 29 -1.18 -5.34 -20.12
CA PHE A 29 -2.54 -5.62 -20.57
C PHE A 29 -3.52 -4.61 -19.97
N ALA A 30 -4.63 -4.36 -20.68
CA ALA A 30 -5.77 -3.64 -20.13
C ALA A 30 -6.24 -4.32 -18.83
N TYR A 31 -6.73 -3.53 -17.87
CA TYR A 31 -7.22 -4.08 -16.61
C TYR A 31 -8.39 -5.03 -16.87
N HIS A 32 -8.29 -6.23 -16.33
CA HIS A 32 -9.40 -7.16 -16.26
C HIS A 32 -9.26 -8.04 -15.01
N GLN A 33 -10.20 -7.93 -14.07
CA GLN A 33 -10.12 -8.57 -12.75
C GLN A 33 -9.85 -10.08 -12.78
N LYS A 34 -10.33 -10.79 -13.81
CA LYS A 34 -10.16 -12.24 -13.96
C LYS A 34 -9.06 -12.65 -14.95
N ASN A 35 -8.33 -11.69 -15.52
CA ASN A 35 -7.28 -11.99 -16.48
C ASN A 35 -6.00 -12.38 -15.72
N PRO A 36 -5.54 -13.64 -15.81
CA PRO A 36 -4.34 -14.09 -15.09
C PRO A 36 -3.05 -13.40 -15.58
N LYS A 37 -3.11 -12.68 -16.70
CA LYS A 37 -1.98 -11.88 -17.21
C LYS A 37 -1.83 -10.52 -16.52
N ASN A 38 -2.86 -10.03 -15.83
CA ASN A 38 -2.70 -8.86 -14.96
C ASN A 38 -2.03 -9.30 -13.67
N THR A 39 -0.85 -8.75 -13.40
CA THR A 39 -0.16 -8.93 -12.13
C THR A 39 -0.59 -7.81 -11.19
N PHE A 40 -0.86 -8.16 -9.93
CA PHE A 40 -1.26 -7.21 -8.90
C PHE A 40 -0.25 -7.24 -7.75
N GLY A 41 -0.01 -6.09 -7.12
CA GLY A 41 0.96 -5.98 -6.03
C GLY A 41 0.59 -4.91 -5.02
N ILE A 42 1.37 -4.88 -3.93
CA ILE A 42 1.33 -3.82 -2.92
C ILE A 42 2.73 -3.21 -2.90
N ILE A 43 2.83 -1.99 -3.43
CA ILE A 43 4.08 -1.21 -3.42
C ILE A 43 3.90 0.18 -2.80
N ASP A 44 2.66 0.52 -2.43
CA ASP A 44 2.30 1.79 -1.83
C ASP A 44 1.98 1.60 -0.33
N GLY A 45 2.43 2.55 0.49
CA GLY A 45 2.28 2.53 1.94
C GLY A 45 2.91 3.77 2.56
N PHE A 46 3.08 3.76 3.88
CA PHE A 46 3.64 4.88 4.63
C PHE A 46 4.81 4.46 5.52
N LEU A 47 5.73 5.39 5.75
CA LEU A 47 6.70 5.32 6.83
C LEU A 47 6.17 6.15 8.00
N VAL A 48 6.01 5.53 9.16
CA VAL A 48 5.41 6.17 10.33
C VAL A 48 6.32 6.08 11.55
N SER A 49 6.30 7.14 12.36
CA SER A 49 7.00 7.20 13.64
C SER A 49 6.18 6.52 14.76
N ASN A 50 6.83 6.30 15.91
CA ASN A 50 6.24 5.61 17.06
C ASN A 50 5.03 6.31 17.72
N ASN A 51 4.88 7.62 17.54
CA ASN A 51 3.77 8.42 18.07
C ASN A 51 2.49 8.34 17.22
N ILE A 52 2.52 7.63 16.10
CA ILE A 52 1.32 7.27 15.31
C ILE A 52 0.66 6.04 15.94
N LYS A 53 -0.56 6.20 16.46
CA LYS A 53 -1.38 5.16 17.12
C LYS A 53 -2.75 4.98 16.45
N ASP A 54 -3.52 4.00 16.92
CA ASP A 54 -4.85 3.63 16.39
C ASP A 54 -4.88 3.52 14.87
N LEU A 55 -3.75 3.09 14.32
CA LEU A 55 -3.48 3.13 12.90
C LEU A 55 -4.34 2.12 12.16
N LYS A 56 -5.14 2.60 11.22
CA LYS A 56 -5.84 1.79 10.22
C LYS A 56 -5.33 2.19 8.85
N ILE A 57 -4.97 1.19 8.05
CA ILE A 57 -4.49 1.38 6.69
C ILE A 57 -5.27 0.48 5.75
N GLN A 58 -5.73 1.04 4.63
CA GLN A 58 -6.49 0.30 3.63
C GLN A 58 -6.27 0.87 2.24
N THR A 59 -6.29 0.00 1.25
CA THR A 59 -6.45 0.37 -0.14
C THR A 59 -7.92 0.72 -0.40
N ILE A 60 -8.18 1.86 -1.03
CA ILE A 60 -9.51 2.17 -1.59
C ILE A 60 -9.63 1.43 -2.92
N ASP A 61 -10.20 0.22 -2.87
CA ASP A 61 -10.37 -0.62 -4.06
C ASP A 61 -11.52 -0.09 -4.93
N ASN A 62 -11.14 0.55 -6.04
CA ASN A 62 -12.07 1.03 -7.07
C ASN A 62 -11.84 0.33 -8.41
N GLN A 63 -11.18 -0.83 -8.38
CA GLN A 63 -10.86 -1.61 -9.57
C GLN A 63 -9.98 -0.85 -10.58
N PHE A 64 -9.03 -0.05 -10.09
CA PHE A 64 -8.10 0.74 -10.93
C PHE A 64 -8.80 1.69 -11.91
N LYS A 65 -9.99 2.18 -11.53
CA LYS A 65 -10.81 3.03 -12.41
C LYS A 65 -10.16 4.36 -12.78
N SER A 66 -9.33 4.89 -11.87
CA SER A 66 -8.78 6.25 -11.98
C SER A 66 -7.27 6.30 -12.25
N SER A 67 -6.56 5.19 -12.05
CA SER A 67 -5.10 5.07 -12.19
C SER A 67 -4.71 3.58 -12.17
N ASP A 68 -3.52 3.26 -12.65
CA ASP A 68 -2.89 1.95 -12.46
C ASP A 68 -2.40 1.72 -11.02
N HIS A 69 -2.47 2.76 -10.19
CA HIS A 69 -2.42 2.69 -8.74
C HIS A 69 -3.79 2.91 -8.09
N GLN A 70 -4.03 2.22 -6.98
CA GLN A 70 -5.18 2.44 -6.10
C GLN A 70 -4.76 3.32 -4.92
N PRO A 71 -5.61 4.28 -4.47
CA PRO A 71 -5.29 5.10 -3.31
C PRO A 71 -5.10 4.27 -2.04
N VAL A 72 -4.10 4.61 -1.23
CA VAL A 72 -3.92 4.07 0.12
C VAL A 72 -4.36 5.12 1.13
N LEU A 73 -5.34 4.78 1.96
CA LEU A 73 -5.86 5.61 3.03
C LEU A 73 -5.26 5.18 4.36
N MET A 74 -4.91 6.17 5.18
CA MET A 74 -4.42 5.99 6.54
C MET A 74 -5.22 6.85 7.51
N ASP A 75 -5.88 6.21 8.47
CA ASP A 75 -6.52 6.84 9.62
C ASP A 75 -5.68 6.57 10.86
N PHE A 76 -5.40 7.59 11.67
CA PHE A 76 -4.52 7.46 12.83
C PHE A 76 -4.80 8.52 13.90
N SER A 77 -4.29 8.24 15.11
CA SER A 77 -4.22 9.16 16.24
C SER A 77 -2.76 9.59 16.48
N LEU A 78 -2.56 10.83 16.93
CA LEU A 78 -1.27 11.34 17.38
C LEU A 78 -1.17 11.31 18.90
N GLU A 79 -0.13 10.68 19.42
CA GLU A 79 0.26 10.81 20.82
C GLU A 79 1.32 11.91 20.99
N LYS A 80 1.27 12.58 22.15
CA LYS A 80 2.24 13.60 22.56
C LYS A 80 3.54 12.98 23.05
#